data_AF-A0A5B0N8L8-F1
#
_entry.id   AF-A0A5B0N8L8-F1
#
_cell.length_a   1.000
_cell.length_b   1.000
_cell.length_c   1.000
_cell.angle_alpha   90.00
_cell.angle_beta   90.00
_cell.angle_gamma   90.00
#
_symmetry.space_group_name_H-M   'P 1'
#
loop_
_entity.id
_entity.type
_entity.pdbx_description
1 polymer ?
#
loop_
_entity_poly.entity_id
_entity_poly.type
_entity_poly.pdbx_seq_one_letter_code
_entity_poly.pdbx_strand_id
1 'polypeptide(L)'
;MRTYAVSRQFMALFCKVIGSSKASSDERKLASTLRIIDGFPVHNNVESGKTNQSFDFFQENDMIDGPGSGDGNGNNMSNIKEPLDNEEPCQVFFFQEKIEGYRALLPPLANEYGISNASSPIDKILHAFQHWVYVTTKGQMTVTNLQGNPPLITKPKVINVNPR
;
A
#
# COMPACT_ATOMS: atom_id res chain seq x y z
N MET A 1 6.39 -7.05 -0.78
CA MET A 1 7.36 -6.01 -1.18
C MET A 1 7.65 -5.94 -2.69
N ARG A 2 8.06 -7.04 -3.35
CA ARG A 2 8.41 -7.01 -4.79
C ARG A 2 7.29 -6.44 -5.69
N THR A 3 6.04 -6.81 -5.42
CA THR A 3 4.85 -6.29 -6.14
C THR A 3 4.72 -4.77 -6.05
N TYR A 4 4.83 -4.20 -4.85
CA TYR A 4 4.74 -2.75 -4.63
C TYR A 4 5.89 -2.02 -5.34
N ALA A 5 7.12 -2.51 -5.24
CA ALA A 5 8.27 -1.91 -5.91
C ALA A 5 8.10 -1.88 -7.43
N VAL A 6 7.73 -3.02 -8.03
CA VAL A 6 7.51 -3.14 -9.47
C VAL A 6 6.36 -2.25 -9.94
N SER A 7 5.21 -2.29 -9.25
CA SER A 7 4.07 -1.45 -9.62
C SER A 7 4.37 0.04 -9.50
N ARG A 8 5.15 0.47 -8.49
CA ARG A 8 5.61 1.85 -8.36
C ARG A 8 6.49 2.28 -9.52
N GLN A 9 7.45 1.44 -9.93
CA GLN A 9 8.31 1.73 -11.07
C GLN A 9 7.50 1.87 -12.36
N PHE A 10 6.57 0.95 -12.61
CA PHE A 10 5.68 1.06 -13.76
C PHE A 10 4.81 2.31 -13.69
N MET A 11 4.23 2.65 -12.53
CA MET A 11 3.41 3.84 -12.37
C MET A 11 4.21 5.11 -12.66
N ALA A 12 5.43 5.22 -12.12
CA ALA A 12 6.30 6.36 -12.37
C ALA A 12 6.67 6.51 -13.86
N LEU A 13 7.01 5.40 -14.53
CA LEU A 13 7.29 5.39 -15.97
C LEU A 13 6.07 5.79 -16.79
N PHE A 14 4.90 5.24 -16.45
CA PHE A 14 3.64 5.56 -17.11
C PHE A 14 3.26 7.03 -16.93
N CYS A 15 3.36 7.58 -15.72
CA CYS A 15 3.11 9.00 -15.47
C CYS A 15 4.02 9.91 -16.30
N LYS A 16 5.29 9.53 -16.49
CA LYS A 16 6.22 10.24 -17.39
C LYS A 16 5.74 10.20 -18.85
N VAL A 17 5.26 9.04 -19.31
CA VAL A 17 4.68 8.89 -20.67
C VAL A 17 3.44 9.78 -20.83
N ILE A 18 2.52 9.78 -19.86
CA ILE A 18 1.32 10.62 -19.88
C ILE A 18 1.69 12.10 -19.93
N GLY A 19 2.68 12.54 -19.13
CA GLY A 19 3.16 13.92 -19.13
C GLY A 19 3.64 14.44 -20.49
N SER A 20 4.25 13.56 -21.31
CA SER A 20 4.71 13.88 -22.66
C SER A 20 3.68 13.57 -23.77
N SER A 21 2.52 13.02 -23.42
CA SER A 21 1.49 12.62 -24.38
C SER A 21 0.53 13.76 -24.74
N LYS A 22 -0.40 13.49 -25.67
CA LYS A 22 -1.53 14.38 -26.01
C LYS A 22 -2.71 14.28 -25.01
N ALA A 23 -2.47 13.78 -23.80
CA ALA A 23 -3.49 13.72 -22.73
C ALA A 23 -3.99 15.12 -22.35
N SER A 24 -5.19 15.18 -21.79
CA SER A 24 -5.81 16.43 -21.33
C SER A 24 -4.98 17.10 -20.22
N SER A 25 -5.24 18.39 -19.99
CA SER A 25 -4.63 19.15 -18.87
C SER A 25 -4.82 18.43 -17.54
N ASP A 26 -6.05 17.98 -17.25
CA ASP A 26 -6.41 17.40 -15.97
C ASP A 26 -5.76 16.04 -15.77
N GLU A 27 -5.68 15.23 -16.82
CA GLU A 27 -4.98 13.94 -16.79
C GLU A 27 -3.49 14.12 -16.53
N ARG A 28 -2.85 15.11 -17.16
CA ARG A 28 -1.42 15.41 -16.93
C ARG A 28 -1.16 15.94 -15.51
N LYS A 29 -2.05 16.78 -14.99
CA LYS A 29 -1.98 17.28 -13.61
C LYS A 29 -2.21 16.17 -12.58
N LEU A 30 -3.11 15.24 -12.86
CA LEU A 30 -3.30 14.07 -12.01
C LEU A 30 -2.08 13.14 -12.08
N ALA A 31 -1.58 12.84 -13.28
CA ALA A 31 -0.41 11.98 -13.46
C ALA A 31 0.87 12.53 -12.79
N SER A 32 1.04 13.86 -12.68
CA SER A 32 2.21 14.44 -12.01
C SER A 32 2.22 14.22 -10.49
N THR A 33 1.07 13.91 -9.89
CA THR A 33 0.95 13.68 -8.44
C THR A 33 0.63 12.23 -8.10
N LEU A 34 0.04 11.48 -9.05
CA LEU A 34 -0.36 10.09 -8.88
C LEU A 34 0.84 9.20 -8.51
N ARG A 35 0.70 8.47 -7.40
CA ARG A 35 1.73 7.53 -6.94
C ARG A 35 1.12 6.33 -6.23
N ILE A 36 1.79 5.18 -6.36
CA ILE A 36 1.55 4.05 -5.47
C ILE A 36 2.36 4.27 -4.20
N ILE A 37 1.70 4.27 -3.04
CA ILE A 37 2.33 4.54 -1.75
C ILE A 37 3.38 3.48 -1.43
N ASP A 38 4.42 3.91 -0.72
CA ASP A 38 5.37 2.97 -0.15
C ASP A 38 4.78 2.33 1.11
N GLY A 39 5.17 1.10 1.35
CA GLY A 39 4.99 0.51 2.65
C GLY A 39 6.22 -0.29 3.02
N PHE A 40 6.60 -0.20 4.27
CA PHE A 40 7.79 -0.82 4.80
C PHE A 40 7.41 -1.87 5.84
N PRO A 41 8.11 -3.02 5.85
CA PRO A 41 7.95 -4.00 6.90
C PRO A 41 8.48 -3.41 8.21
N VAL A 42 7.72 -3.60 9.29
CA VAL A 42 8.13 -3.28 10.65
C VAL A 42 8.13 -4.58 11.43
N HIS A 43 9.28 -4.94 11.98
CA HIS A 43 9.40 -6.09 12.86
C HIS A 43 8.93 -5.68 14.24
N ASN A 44 7.97 -6.41 14.80
CA ASN A 44 7.60 -6.22 16.19
C ASN A 44 8.22 -7.34 17.03
N ASN A 45 9.17 -6.96 17.88
CA ASN A 45 9.75 -7.81 18.92
C ASN A 45 9.22 -7.38 20.30
N VAL A 46 7.98 -6.93 20.38
CA VAL A 46 7.31 -6.91 21.68
C VAL A 46 7.10 -8.37 22.02
N GLU A 47 7.94 -8.90 22.92
CA GLU A 47 7.52 -9.97 23.80
C GLU A 47 6.20 -9.49 24.42
N SER A 48 5.07 -9.83 23.79
CA SER A 48 3.81 -9.90 24.51
C SER A 48 4.10 -10.94 25.57
N GLY A 49 4.42 -10.47 26.78
CA GLY A 49 4.72 -11.32 27.90
C GLY A 49 3.70 -12.44 27.89
N LYS A 50 4.19 -13.68 27.96
CA LYS A 50 3.37 -14.89 28.02
C LYS A 50 2.50 -14.83 29.29
N THR A 51 1.48 -13.99 29.30
CA THR A 51 0.38 -14.08 30.23
C THR A 51 -0.62 -14.98 29.54
N ASN A 52 -0.90 -16.12 30.17
CA ASN A 52 -1.87 -17.14 29.77
C ASN A 52 -3.32 -16.59 29.79
N GLN A 53 -3.57 -15.40 29.26
CA GLN A 53 -4.89 -14.85 29.07
C GLN A 53 -5.10 -14.69 27.57
N SER A 54 -6.19 -15.29 27.10
CA SER A 54 -6.73 -15.07 25.76
C SER A 54 -6.78 -13.57 25.49
N PHE A 55 -5.85 -13.10 24.66
CA PHE A 55 -5.83 -11.70 24.22
C PHE A 55 -6.97 -11.53 23.21
N ASP A 56 -8.00 -10.78 23.59
CA ASP A 56 -9.08 -10.41 22.67
C ASP A 56 -8.57 -9.33 21.70
N PHE A 57 -8.39 -9.73 20.44
CA PHE A 57 -7.82 -8.94 19.34
C PHE A 57 -8.69 -7.74 18.89
N PHE A 58 -9.83 -7.47 19.55
CA PHE A 58 -10.76 -6.41 19.17
C PHE A 58 -10.56 -5.09 19.93
N GLN A 59 -9.59 -5.00 20.85
CA GLN A 59 -9.24 -3.71 21.42
C GLN A 59 -8.31 -2.95 20.47
N GLU A 60 -8.82 -1.84 19.96
CA GLU A 60 -8.18 -0.81 19.14
C GLU A 60 -7.04 -0.08 19.90
N ASN A 61 -6.15 -0.81 20.56
CA ASN A 61 -4.95 -0.26 21.18
C ASN A 61 -3.83 -0.22 20.13
N ASP A 62 -4.08 0.53 19.05
CA ASP A 62 -3.11 0.83 17.97
C ASP A 62 -2.20 2.02 18.36
N MET A 63 -2.16 2.37 19.65
CA MET A 63 -1.30 3.40 20.20
C MET A 63 -0.24 2.77 21.10
N ILE A 64 1.02 2.96 20.72
CA ILE A 64 2.16 2.72 21.61
C ILE A 64 2.11 3.84 22.65
N ASP A 65 1.79 3.50 23.90
CA ASP A 65 1.87 4.47 25.00
C ASP A 65 3.31 4.98 25.11
N GLY A 66 3.49 6.28 24.85
CA GLY A 66 4.78 6.95 25.03
C GLY A 66 5.18 6.99 26.51
N PRO A 67 6.49 7.05 26.82
CA PRO A 67 6.92 7.17 28.20
C PRO A 67 6.63 8.60 28.68
N GLY A 68 5.58 8.78 29.46
CA GLY A 68 5.38 9.98 30.26
C GLY A 68 3.98 10.58 30.22
N SER A 69 3.12 10.07 31.09
CA SER A 69 2.16 10.87 31.85
C SER A 69 1.98 10.18 33.19
N GLY A 70 3.03 10.31 34.01
CA GLY A 70 3.03 9.79 35.37
C GLY A 70 2.28 10.72 36.29
N ASP A 71 1.17 10.24 36.84
CA ASP A 71 0.71 10.63 38.17
C ASP A 71 0.81 9.41 39.08
N GLY A 72 1.73 9.48 40.04
CA GLY A 72 1.58 8.84 41.33
C GLY A 72 1.89 7.34 41.45
N ASN A 73 3.12 7.08 41.89
CA ASN A 73 3.45 6.10 42.93
C ASN A 73 3.40 4.60 42.54
N GLY A 74 4.58 4.05 42.24
CA GLY A 74 4.79 2.61 42.21
C GLY A 74 6.14 2.26 41.58
N ASN A 75 7.10 1.87 42.40
CA ASN A 75 8.38 1.29 41.98
C ASN A 75 8.14 0.13 41.01
N ASN A 76 8.19 0.39 39.71
CA ASN A 76 8.41 -0.63 38.69
C ASN A 76 9.51 -0.09 37.79
N MET A 77 10.74 -0.33 38.23
CA MET A 77 11.91 -0.26 37.37
C MET A 77 11.68 -1.35 36.31
N SER A 78 11.03 -0.98 35.20
CA SER A 78 10.90 -1.86 34.05
C SER A 78 12.32 -2.09 33.56
N ASN A 79 12.87 -3.26 33.94
CA ASN A 79 14.04 -3.80 33.28
C ASN A 79 13.61 -4.05 31.84
N ILE A 80 13.69 -3.02 31.01
CA ILE A 80 13.72 -3.15 29.56
C ILE A 80 15.03 -3.90 29.32
N LYS A 81 14.95 -5.23 29.31
CA LYS A 81 16.05 -6.05 28.81
C LYS A 81 16.19 -5.65 27.35
N GLU A 82 17.36 -5.14 27.00
CA GLU A 82 17.73 -5.04 25.60
C GLU A 82 17.49 -6.41 24.96
N PRO A 83 16.75 -6.48 23.85
CA PRO A 83 16.49 -7.75 23.19
C PRO A 83 17.83 -8.41 22.88
N LEU A 84 17.99 -9.66 23.31
CA LEU A 84 19.16 -10.46 22.97
C LEU A 84 19.32 -10.45 21.44
N ASP A 85 20.52 -10.12 20.95
CA ASP A 85 20.88 -9.92 19.53
C ASP A 85 20.49 -11.07 18.57
N ASN A 86 19.95 -12.19 19.09
CA ASN A 86 19.65 -13.41 18.37
C ASN A 86 18.17 -13.85 18.39
N GLU A 87 17.22 -13.05 18.90
CA GLU A 87 15.79 -13.37 18.77
C GLU A 87 15.25 -12.98 17.39
N GLU A 88 14.88 -13.99 16.59
CA GLU A 88 14.20 -13.77 15.32
C GLU A 88 12.85 -13.09 15.55
N PRO A 89 12.51 -12.07 14.73
CA PRO A 89 11.27 -11.34 14.91
C PRO A 89 10.04 -12.21 14.68
N CYS A 90 9.22 -12.38 15.72
CA CYS A 90 8.03 -13.24 15.70
C CYS A 90 6.95 -12.76 14.73
N GLN A 91 6.86 -11.45 14.44
CA GLN A 91 5.83 -10.91 13.55
C GLN A 91 6.32 -9.70 12.75
N VAL A 92 5.91 -9.66 11.47
CA VAL A 92 6.18 -8.55 10.56
C VAL A 92 4.87 -7.83 10.24
N PHE A 93 4.78 -6.57 10.62
CA PHE A 93 3.70 -5.65 10.26
C PHE A 93 4.08 -4.88 9.00
N PHE A 94 3.08 -4.32 8.32
CA PHE A 94 3.31 -3.50 7.13
C PHE A 94 2.71 -2.12 7.35
N PHE A 95 3.58 -1.13 7.49
CA PHE A 95 3.17 0.26 7.69
C PHE A 95 3.10 0.97 6.33
N GLN A 96 2.06 1.77 6.14
CA GLN A 96 1.84 2.57 4.94
C GLN A 96 1.15 3.90 5.31
N GLU A 97 1.28 4.91 4.47
CA GLU A 97 0.60 6.20 4.64
C GLU A 97 -0.94 5.98 4.76
N LYS A 98 -1.57 6.61 5.75
CA LYS A 98 -3.02 6.58 5.91
C LYS A 98 -3.68 7.32 4.75
N ILE A 99 -4.58 6.65 4.02
CA ILE A 99 -5.35 7.25 2.92
C ILE A 99 -6.78 7.53 3.40
N GLU A 100 -7.11 8.81 3.53
CA GLU A 100 -8.49 9.24 3.81
C GLU A 100 -9.37 9.09 2.56
N GLY A 101 -10.64 8.71 2.74
CA GLY A 101 -11.59 8.52 1.63
C GLY A 101 -11.27 7.29 0.75
N TYR A 102 -10.71 6.26 1.36
CA TYR A 102 -10.29 5.02 0.71
C TYR A 102 -11.41 4.35 -0.09
N ARG A 103 -11.16 4.02 -1.36
CA ARG A 103 -12.09 3.29 -2.22
C ARG A 103 -11.38 2.34 -3.19
N ALA A 104 -12.13 1.39 -3.76
CA ALA A 104 -11.64 0.60 -4.88
C ALA A 104 -11.63 1.46 -6.15
N LEU A 105 -10.55 1.38 -6.93
CA LEU A 105 -10.37 2.19 -8.15
C LEU A 105 -10.22 1.32 -9.40
N LEU A 106 -9.49 0.19 -9.31
CA LEU A 106 -9.35 -0.77 -10.40
C LEU A 106 -9.46 -2.19 -9.83
N PRO A 107 -10.66 -2.80 -9.80
CA PRO A 107 -10.85 -4.12 -9.22
C PRO A 107 -10.13 -5.24 -10.02
N PRO A 108 -9.75 -6.35 -9.37
CA PRO A 108 -8.93 -7.41 -9.98
C PRO A 108 -9.59 -8.16 -11.15
N LEU A 109 -10.92 -8.30 -11.14
CA LEU A 109 -11.70 -9.11 -12.06
C LEU A 109 -13.08 -8.44 -12.23
N ALA A 110 -13.17 -7.36 -13.01
CA ALA A 110 -14.47 -6.91 -13.49
C ALA A 110 -14.80 -7.65 -14.79
N ASN A 111 -15.97 -8.28 -14.84
CA ASN A 111 -16.48 -8.91 -16.06
C ASN A 111 -16.91 -7.87 -17.11
N GLU A 112 -17.09 -6.61 -16.70
CA GLU A 112 -17.44 -5.49 -17.55
C GLU A 112 -16.60 -4.27 -17.15
N TYR A 113 -15.67 -3.87 -18.02
CA TYR A 113 -14.96 -2.60 -17.88
C TYR A 113 -15.64 -1.56 -18.78
N GLY A 114 -16.70 -0.95 -18.26
CA GLY A 114 -17.42 0.14 -18.93
C GLY A 114 -16.66 1.45 -18.85
N ILE A 115 -15.49 1.56 -19.51
CA ILE A 115 -14.82 2.84 -19.69
C ILE A 115 -15.43 3.58 -20.88
N SER A 116 -15.83 4.84 -20.66
CA SER A 116 -16.38 5.70 -21.69
C SER A 116 -15.66 7.03 -21.71
N ASN A 117 -15.94 7.84 -22.74
CA ASN A 117 -15.41 9.21 -22.80
C ASN A 117 -15.91 10.10 -21.65
N ALA A 118 -17.02 9.73 -21.00
CA ALA A 118 -17.56 10.44 -19.83
C ALA A 118 -16.96 9.97 -18.49
N SER A 119 -16.16 8.89 -18.48
CA SER A 119 -15.52 8.39 -17.27
C SER A 119 -14.56 9.43 -16.67
N SER A 120 -14.34 9.32 -15.35
CA SER A 120 -13.49 10.24 -14.62
C SER A 120 -12.02 10.16 -15.11
N PRO A 121 -11.22 11.23 -14.95
CA PRO A 121 -9.82 11.21 -15.33
C PRO A 121 -9.01 10.10 -14.66
N ILE A 122 -9.33 9.76 -13.40
CA ILE A 122 -8.65 8.69 -12.69
C ILE A 122 -8.95 7.33 -13.32
N ASP A 123 -10.21 7.03 -13.65
CA ASP A 123 -10.57 5.74 -14.24
C ASP A 123 -9.85 5.57 -15.57
N LYS A 124 -9.86 6.61 -16.42
CA LYS A 124 -9.13 6.62 -17.69
C LYS A 124 -7.64 6.34 -17.52
N ILE A 125 -7.00 7.03 -16.58
CA ILE A 125 -5.58 6.87 -16.31
C ILE A 125 -5.26 5.47 -15.78
N LEU A 126 -6.04 4.92 -14.84
CA LEU A 126 -5.76 3.61 -14.26
C LEU A 126 -6.02 2.47 -15.25
N HIS A 127 -7.06 2.58 -16.10
CA HIS A 127 -7.29 1.64 -17.19
C HIS A 127 -6.18 1.72 -18.25
N ALA A 128 -5.78 2.94 -18.64
CA ALA A 128 -4.67 3.13 -19.56
C ALA A 128 -3.36 2.61 -18.96
N PHE A 129 -3.13 2.77 -17.66
CA PHE A 129 -1.98 2.21 -16.94
C PHE A 129 -1.96 0.68 -17.00
N GLN A 130 -3.08 0.03 -16.67
CA GLN A 130 -3.20 -1.43 -16.73
C GLN A 130 -2.90 -1.97 -18.13
N HIS A 131 -3.47 -1.34 -19.16
CA HIS A 131 -3.23 -1.68 -20.55
C HIS A 131 -1.77 -1.42 -20.96
N TRP A 132 -1.21 -0.28 -20.55
CA TRP A 132 0.17 0.09 -20.85
C TRP A 132 1.18 -0.90 -20.26
N VAL A 133 0.97 -1.38 -19.02
CA VAL A 133 1.83 -2.41 -18.42
C VAL A 133 1.74 -3.72 -19.21
N TYR A 134 0.52 -4.13 -19.59
CA TYR A 134 0.30 -5.32 -20.40
C TYR A 134 1.05 -5.26 -21.73
N VAL A 135 0.92 -4.15 -22.47
CA VAL A 135 1.62 -3.96 -23.75
C VAL A 135 3.14 -3.87 -23.56
N THR A 136 3.60 -3.10 -22.57
CA THR A 136 5.04 -2.88 -22.31
C THR A 136 5.75 -4.18 -21.94
N THR A 137 5.05 -5.08 -21.25
CA THR A 137 5.58 -6.40 -20.89
C THR A 137 5.27 -7.48 -21.93
N LYS A 138 4.84 -7.09 -23.14
CA LYS A 138 4.51 -7.99 -24.25
C LYS A 138 3.50 -9.08 -23.85
N GLY A 139 2.52 -8.71 -23.03
CA GLY A 139 1.48 -9.59 -22.53
C GLY A 139 1.92 -10.53 -21.41
N GLN A 140 3.10 -10.35 -20.82
CA GLN A 140 3.57 -11.19 -19.73
C GLN A 140 2.89 -10.86 -18.40
N MET A 141 2.61 -9.58 -18.12
CA MET A 141 2.03 -9.19 -16.84
C MET A 141 1.05 -8.03 -16.95
N THR A 142 0.17 -7.90 -15.96
CA THR A 142 -0.69 -6.74 -15.76
C THR A 142 -0.72 -6.34 -14.29
N VAL A 143 -1.10 -5.09 -14.01
CA VAL A 143 -1.28 -4.58 -12.65
C VAL A 143 -2.74 -4.24 -12.45
N THR A 144 -3.33 -4.78 -11.39
CA THR A 144 -4.74 -4.57 -11.04
C THR A 144 -4.92 -4.43 -9.52
N ASN A 145 -6.16 -4.49 -9.04
CA ASN A 145 -6.55 -4.33 -7.63
C ASN A 145 -6.08 -2.99 -7.05
N LEU A 146 -6.10 -1.92 -7.84
CA LEU A 146 -5.70 -0.60 -7.36
C LEU A 146 -6.82 -0.03 -6.47
N GLN A 147 -6.43 0.40 -5.29
CA GLN A 147 -7.33 0.95 -4.27
C GLN A 147 -6.70 2.22 -3.70
N GLY A 148 -7.47 3.05 -3.01
CA GLY A 148 -7.00 4.29 -2.39
C GLY A 148 -7.88 5.48 -2.73
N ASN A 149 -7.29 6.66 -2.70
CA ASN A 149 -7.96 7.92 -3.02
C ASN A 149 -6.95 8.80 -3.76
N PRO A 150 -7.16 9.11 -5.05
CA PRO A 150 -6.19 9.86 -5.83
C PRO A 150 -5.76 11.15 -5.14
N PRO A 151 -4.46 11.49 -5.16
CA PRO A 151 -3.41 10.86 -5.96
C PRO A 151 -2.74 9.62 -5.34
N LEU A 152 -3.18 9.17 -4.15
CA LEU A 152 -2.56 8.07 -3.42
C LEU A 152 -3.23 6.73 -3.74
N ILE A 153 -2.45 5.80 -4.29
CA ILE A 153 -2.88 4.46 -4.69
C ILE A 153 -2.15 3.40 -3.87
N THR A 154 -2.79 2.28 -3.56
CA THR A 154 -2.22 1.16 -2.81
C THR A 154 -2.81 -0.18 -3.25
N LYS A 155 -2.36 -1.26 -2.59
CA LYS A 155 -2.69 -2.67 -2.79
C LYS A 155 -2.57 -3.18 -4.24
N PRO A 156 -1.55 -2.76 -5.01
CA PRO A 156 -1.39 -3.27 -6.36
C PRO A 156 -1.21 -4.79 -6.35
N LYS A 157 -1.87 -5.45 -7.28
CA LYS A 157 -1.71 -6.87 -7.57
C LYS A 157 -1.09 -7.00 -8.95
N VAL A 158 0.13 -7.53 -9.01
CA VAL A 158 0.76 -7.93 -10.28
C VAL A 158 0.30 -9.33 -10.60
N ILE A 159 -0.25 -9.53 -11.79
CA ILE A 159 -0.68 -10.84 -12.30
C ILE A 159 0.23 -11.18 -13.47
N ASN A 160 0.83 -12.38 -13.42
CA ASN A 160 1.46 -12.98 -14.60
C ASN A 160 0.34 -13.59 -15.46
N VAL A 161 0.16 -13.06 -16.67
CA VAL A 161 -0.91 -13.50 -17.58
C VAL A 161 -0.54 -14.80 -18.29
N ASN A 162 0.76 -15.08 -18.42
CA ASN A 162 1.29 -16.33 -18.98
C ASN A 162 2.12 -17.07 -17.92
N PRO A 163 1.48 -17.72 -16.94
CA PRO A 163 2.18 -18.64 -16.05
C PRO A 163 2.65 -19.84 -16.91
N ARG A 164 3.95 -19.97 -17.09
CA ARG A 164 4.55 -21.20 -17.63
C ARG A 164 4.62 -22.25 -16.54
#